data_AF-A0A1E3VW75-F1
#
_entry.id   AF-A0A1E3VW75-F1
#
_cell.length_a   1.000
_cell.length_b   1.000
_cell.length_c   1.000
_cell.angle_alpha   90.00
_cell.angle_beta   90.00
_cell.angle_gamma   90.00
#
_symmetry.space_group_name_H-M   'P 1'
#
loop_
_entity.id
_entity.type
_entity.pdbx_description
1 polymer ?
#
loop_
_entity_poly.entity_id
_entity_poly.type
_entity_poly.pdbx_seq_one_letter_code
_entity_poly.pdbx_strand_id
1 'polypeptide(L)'
;MLIRLIVAAAIAAGLVAPALAAPSRIVILRHGEKADDWKLCEIGKQRAQALRLNYLGKDAAKSLFTEDAPPAYFFGITLHTAELATPAVDSWGKPLIFYSVFPIDDAKKMTDTLNERTQEAARNILVNPALKGKTIVMVWEHKHIANKELDAKYQREAAVTLRQLFHLDILPGVPREWPDETYDYFWIVDFPDNSNVPSKFTMVKQEFGKSFPQVPANDWGKPDGLDAKTGCMVKD
;
A
#
# COMPACT_ATOMS: atom_id res chain seq x y z
N MET A 1 5.10 56.22 -20.16
CA MET A 1 3.94 55.45 -19.66
C MET A 1 3.92 53.97 -20.08
N LEU A 2 4.80 53.47 -20.96
CA LEU A 2 4.81 52.05 -21.35
C LEU A 2 5.61 51.12 -20.42
N ILE A 3 6.55 51.66 -19.63
CA ILE A 3 7.47 50.83 -18.81
C ILE A 3 6.81 50.37 -17.49
N ARG A 4 5.75 51.04 -17.02
CA ARG A 4 5.01 50.64 -15.81
C ARG A 4 4.01 49.50 -16.03
N LEU A 5 3.66 49.21 -17.29
CA LEU A 5 2.70 48.14 -17.64
C LEU A 5 3.37 46.77 -17.83
N ILE A 6 4.70 46.72 -18.03
CA ILE A 6 5.43 45.47 -18.24
C ILE A 6 5.82 44.80 -16.90
N VAL A 7 5.99 45.59 -15.82
CA VAL A 7 6.32 45.05 -14.49
C VAL A 7 5.10 44.41 -13.80
N ALA A 8 3.87 44.80 -14.17
CA ALA A 8 2.65 44.23 -13.59
C ALA A 8 2.30 42.82 -14.14
N ALA A 9 2.77 42.48 -15.35
CA ALA A 9 2.52 41.17 -15.95
C ALA A 9 3.51 40.08 -15.50
N ALA A 10 4.69 40.46 -15.01
CA ALA A 10 5.72 39.50 -14.56
C ALA A 10 5.54 39.01 -13.11
N ILE A 11 4.73 39.70 -12.30
CA ILE A 11 4.44 39.31 -10.90
C ILE A 11 3.15 38.48 -10.79
N ALA A 12 2.37 38.39 -11.88
CA ALA A 12 1.16 37.56 -11.97
C ALA A 12 1.44 36.12 -12.44
N ALA A 13 2.71 35.72 -12.64
CA ALA A 13 3.12 34.33 -12.51
C ALA A 13 3.17 33.96 -11.02
N GLY A 14 2.07 34.25 -10.31
CA GLY A 14 1.91 33.96 -8.91
C GLY A 14 2.04 32.46 -8.72
N LEU A 15 3.08 32.08 -7.98
CA LEU A 15 3.08 31.03 -6.97
C LEU A 15 1.81 30.17 -6.99
N VAL A 16 1.66 29.33 -8.01
CA VAL A 16 0.75 28.19 -7.91
C VAL A 16 1.51 27.24 -7.00
N ALA A 17 1.34 27.42 -5.68
CA ALA A 17 1.72 26.39 -4.74
C ALA A 17 1.06 25.11 -5.25
N PRO A 18 1.82 24.04 -5.55
CA PRO A 18 1.22 22.81 -6.01
C PRO A 18 0.15 22.43 -4.99
N ALA A 19 -1.11 22.44 -5.42
CA ALA A 19 -2.21 22.07 -4.55
C ALA A 19 -1.92 20.64 -4.09
N LEU A 20 -1.57 20.48 -2.82
CA LEU A 20 -1.26 19.18 -2.24
C LEU A 20 -2.52 18.33 -2.36
N ALA A 21 -2.37 17.21 -3.05
CA ALA A 21 -3.46 16.38 -3.54
C ALA A 21 -3.49 15.00 -2.88
N ALA A 22 -2.79 14.85 -1.75
CA ALA A 22 -2.74 13.58 -1.04
C ALA A 22 -4.14 13.05 -0.64
N PRO A 23 -4.29 11.72 -0.62
CA PRO A 23 -5.44 11.08 0.01
C PRO A 23 -5.50 11.44 1.50
N SER A 24 -6.71 11.53 2.07
CA SER A 24 -6.87 11.71 3.52
C SER A 24 -6.42 10.47 4.29
N ARG A 25 -6.47 9.29 3.65
CA ARG A 25 -6.07 8.02 4.26
C ARG A 25 -5.50 7.04 3.23
N ILE A 26 -4.41 6.38 3.60
CA ILE A 26 -3.86 5.23 2.88
C ILE A 26 -3.92 4.02 3.80
N VAL A 27 -4.59 2.95 3.36
CA VAL A 27 -4.58 1.64 4.00
C VAL A 27 -3.59 0.76 3.25
N ILE A 28 -2.47 0.41 3.90
CA ILE A 28 -1.40 -0.39 3.31
C ILE A 28 -1.45 -1.80 3.92
N LEU A 29 -1.34 -2.82 3.09
CA LEU A 29 -1.15 -4.21 3.48
C LEU A 29 -0.24 -4.92 2.48
N ARG A 30 0.32 -6.05 2.86
CA ARG A 30 1.10 -6.87 1.93
C ARG A 30 0.24 -7.85 1.12
N HIS A 31 0.85 -8.43 0.09
CA HIS A 31 0.35 -9.59 -0.64
C HIS A 31 0.00 -10.77 0.29
N GLY A 32 -0.82 -11.71 -0.21
CA GLY A 32 -1.12 -12.96 0.48
C GLY A 32 -0.02 -14.02 0.34
N GLU A 33 -0.21 -15.14 1.01
CA GLU A 33 0.68 -16.30 0.96
C GLU A 33 0.80 -16.84 -0.47
N LYS A 34 2.04 -17.03 -0.93
CA LYS A 34 2.36 -17.35 -2.33
C LYS A 34 2.43 -18.86 -2.52
N ALA A 35 1.99 -19.38 -3.66
CA ALA A 35 2.28 -20.75 -4.07
C ALA A 35 3.57 -20.82 -4.90
N ASP A 36 3.77 -19.83 -5.76
CA ASP A 36 4.94 -19.63 -6.62
C ASP A 36 5.03 -18.14 -6.99
N ASP A 37 5.91 -17.78 -7.93
CA ASP A 37 6.08 -16.39 -8.37
C ASP A 37 4.87 -15.78 -9.11
N TRP A 38 3.89 -16.59 -9.51
CA TRP A 38 2.77 -16.17 -10.35
C TRP A 38 1.42 -16.09 -9.63
N LYS A 39 1.23 -16.86 -8.55
CA LYS A 39 -0.07 -16.96 -7.86
C LYS A 39 0.03 -17.17 -6.35
N LEU A 40 -1.08 -16.85 -5.68
CA LEU A 40 -1.32 -17.19 -4.28
C LEU A 40 -1.55 -18.70 -4.09
N CYS A 41 -1.15 -19.22 -2.93
CA CYS A 41 -1.57 -20.54 -2.49
C CYS A 41 -3.02 -20.49 -1.99
N GLU A 42 -3.61 -21.65 -1.66
CA GLU A 42 -5.01 -21.68 -1.20
C GLU A 42 -5.23 -20.91 0.11
N ILE A 43 -4.24 -20.85 1.00
CA ILE A 43 -4.31 -20.01 2.20
C ILE A 43 -4.32 -18.52 1.83
N GLY A 44 -3.47 -18.10 0.87
CA GLY A 44 -3.47 -16.74 0.36
C GLY A 44 -4.79 -16.33 -0.29
N LYS A 45 -5.43 -17.25 -1.04
CA LYS A 45 -6.77 -17.02 -1.59
C LYS A 45 -7.84 -16.94 -0.52
N GLN A 46 -7.77 -17.79 0.52
CA GLN A 46 -8.65 -17.69 1.68
C GLN A 46 -8.47 -16.34 2.40
N ARG A 47 -7.23 -15.85 2.56
CA ARG A 47 -6.95 -14.52 3.10
C ARG A 47 -7.57 -13.41 2.23
N ALA A 48 -7.50 -13.52 0.91
CA ALA A 48 -8.14 -12.56 0.00
C ALA A 48 -9.67 -12.48 0.24
N GLN A 49 -10.32 -13.63 0.36
CA GLN A 49 -11.75 -13.68 0.69
C GLN A 49 -12.04 -13.18 2.11
N ALA A 50 -11.19 -13.52 3.08
CA ALA A 50 -11.33 -13.08 4.46
C ALA A 50 -11.24 -11.55 4.56
N LEU A 51 -10.28 -10.95 3.85
CA LEU A 51 -10.13 -9.50 3.74
C LEU A 51 -11.36 -8.85 3.13
N ARG A 52 -11.88 -9.38 2.01
CA ARG A 52 -13.13 -8.90 1.39
C ARG A 52 -14.29 -8.93 2.40
N LEU A 53 -14.53 -10.05 3.05
CA LEU A 53 -15.70 -10.23 3.92
C LEU A 53 -15.60 -9.48 5.25
N ASN A 54 -14.38 -9.25 5.76
CA ASN A 54 -14.20 -8.66 7.08
C ASN A 54 -13.82 -7.18 7.05
N TYR A 55 -13.06 -6.70 6.06
CA TYR A 55 -12.47 -5.35 6.14
C TYR A 55 -12.59 -4.51 4.88
N LEU A 56 -12.30 -5.11 3.72
CA LEU A 56 -12.02 -4.37 2.49
C LEU A 56 -13.18 -4.35 1.50
N GLY A 57 -14.18 -5.22 1.63
CA GLY A 57 -15.32 -5.31 0.72
C GLY A 57 -16.45 -4.34 1.06
N LYS A 58 -17.39 -4.18 0.11
CA LYS A 58 -18.54 -3.27 0.23
C LYS A 58 -19.42 -3.55 1.46
N ASP A 59 -19.67 -4.82 1.74
CA ASP A 59 -20.54 -5.26 2.83
C ASP A 59 -19.73 -5.95 3.95
N ALA A 60 -18.51 -5.46 4.17
CA ALA A 60 -17.57 -6.06 5.12
C ALA A 60 -18.03 -5.93 6.58
N ALA A 61 -17.93 -7.02 7.34
CA ALA A 61 -18.41 -7.10 8.73
C ALA A 61 -17.73 -6.11 9.70
N LYS A 62 -16.46 -5.78 9.44
CA LYS A 62 -15.63 -4.82 10.19
C LYS A 62 -15.03 -3.79 9.21
N SER A 63 -15.85 -3.32 8.27
CA SER A 63 -15.42 -2.43 7.18
C SER A 63 -14.52 -1.29 7.65
N LEU A 64 -13.44 -1.05 6.91
CA LEU A 64 -12.58 0.14 7.08
C LEU A 64 -13.18 1.40 6.44
N PHE A 65 -14.35 1.26 5.80
CA PHE A 65 -15.02 2.27 5.01
C PHE A 65 -16.47 2.44 5.47
N THR A 66 -17.02 3.64 5.31
CA THR A 66 -18.45 3.90 5.48
C THR A 66 -19.13 3.97 4.12
N GLU A 67 -20.47 3.85 4.09
CA GLU A 67 -21.25 3.97 2.86
C GLU A 67 -20.99 5.32 2.15
N ASP A 68 -20.86 6.40 2.92
CA ASP A 68 -20.58 7.74 2.41
C ASP A 68 -19.10 8.00 2.08
N ALA A 69 -18.20 7.08 2.48
CA ALA A 69 -16.76 7.18 2.24
C ALA A 69 -16.15 5.85 1.78
N PRO A 70 -16.54 5.34 0.60
CA PRO A 70 -15.96 4.13 0.02
C PRO A 70 -14.48 4.36 -0.36
N PRO A 71 -13.70 3.28 -0.54
CA PRO A 71 -12.35 3.42 -1.07
C PRO A 71 -12.41 4.03 -2.48
N ALA A 72 -11.58 5.03 -2.76
CA ALA A 72 -11.54 5.62 -4.10
C ALA A 72 -10.95 4.63 -5.11
N TYR A 73 -9.80 4.04 -4.77
CA TYR A 73 -9.07 3.10 -5.61
C TYR A 73 -8.35 2.05 -4.77
N PHE A 74 -8.12 0.90 -5.41
CA PHE A 74 -7.19 -0.12 -4.96
C PHE A 74 -5.94 -0.08 -5.84
N PHE A 75 -4.79 -0.29 -5.23
CA PHE A 75 -3.49 -0.30 -5.90
C PHE A 75 -2.77 -1.62 -5.63
N GLY A 76 -2.11 -2.15 -6.66
CA GLY A 76 -1.27 -3.34 -6.57
C GLY A 76 0.01 -3.19 -7.40
N ILE A 77 1.00 -4.06 -7.17
CA ILE A 77 2.29 -4.06 -7.88
C ILE A 77 2.64 -5.40 -8.51
N THR A 78 2.44 -6.52 -7.83
CA THR A 78 2.72 -7.87 -8.36
C THR A 78 1.42 -8.65 -8.57
N LEU A 79 1.51 -9.78 -9.28
CA LEU A 79 0.37 -10.67 -9.46
C LEU A 79 -0.23 -11.14 -8.12
N HIS A 80 0.60 -11.41 -7.11
CA HIS A 80 0.12 -11.76 -5.76
C HIS A 80 -0.69 -10.64 -5.11
N THR A 81 -0.27 -9.39 -5.28
CA THR A 81 -1.00 -8.24 -4.74
C THR A 81 -2.33 -8.02 -5.48
N ALA A 82 -2.35 -8.26 -6.79
CA ALA A 82 -3.55 -8.17 -7.60
C ALA A 82 -4.55 -9.26 -7.19
N GLU A 83 -4.11 -10.52 -7.13
CA GLU A 83 -4.96 -11.66 -6.74
C GLU A 83 -5.53 -11.49 -5.33
N LEU A 84 -4.76 -10.93 -4.38
CA LEU A 84 -5.26 -10.64 -3.03
C LEU A 84 -6.33 -9.53 -3.05
N ALA A 85 -6.13 -8.48 -3.85
CA ALA A 85 -7.03 -7.33 -3.90
C ALA A 85 -8.33 -7.62 -4.64
N THR A 86 -8.30 -8.46 -5.68
CA THR A 86 -9.40 -8.70 -6.62
C THR A 86 -10.75 -8.95 -5.93
N PRO A 87 -10.87 -9.85 -4.92
CA PRO A 87 -12.18 -10.07 -4.28
C PRO A 87 -12.79 -8.81 -3.66
N ALA A 88 -11.97 -7.94 -3.06
CA ALA A 88 -12.43 -6.67 -2.50
C ALA A 88 -12.79 -5.68 -3.62
N VAL A 89 -11.92 -5.54 -4.61
CA VAL A 89 -12.09 -4.69 -5.79
C VAL A 89 -13.42 -4.99 -6.50
N ASP A 90 -13.68 -6.27 -6.78
CA ASP A 90 -14.89 -6.73 -7.46
C ASP A 90 -16.15 -6.42 -6.64
N SER A 91 -16.09 -6.57 -5.31
CA SER A 91 -17.24 -6.27 -4.44
C SER A 91 -17.67 -4.80 -4.48
N TRP A 92 -16.74 -3.90 -4.80
CA TRP A 92 -17.01 -2.47 -4.98
C TRP A 92 -17.32 -2.08 -6.42
N GLY A 93 -17.09 -2.97 -7.40
CA GLY A 93 -17.17 -2.64 -8.83
C GLY A 93 -16.15 -1.57 -9.25
N LYS A 94 -14.96 -1.58 -8.64
CA LYS A 94 -13.90 -0.58 -8.88
C LYS A 94 -12.76 -1.16 -9.72
N PRO A 95 -11.92 -0.34 -10.38
CA PRO A 95 -10.70 -0.82 -10.99
C PRO A 95 -9.58 -1.03 -9.96
N LEU A 96 -8.72 -2.02 -10.22
CA LEU A 96 -7.40 -2.12 -9.63
C LEU A 96 -6.41 -1.32 -10.48
N ILE A 97 -5.76 -0.32 -9.91
CA ILE A 97 -4.65 0.38 -10.57
C ILE A 97 -3.38 -0.43 -10.31
N PHE A 98 -2.82 -1.00 -11.39
CA PHE A 98 -1.75 -1.97 -11.29
C PHE A 98 -0.41 -1.41 -11.80
N TYR A 99 0.53 -1.18 -10.87
CA TYR A 99 1.91 -0.77 -11.17
C TYR A 99 2.77 -2.00 -11.51
N SER A 100 2.30 -2.76 -12.49
CA SER A 100 2.68 -4.14 -12.76
C SER A 100 4.18 -4.39 -12.77
N VAL A 101 4.60 -5.33 -11.92
CA VAL A 101 5.89 -6.01 -11.95
C VAL A 101 5.62 -7.50 -12.00
N PHE A 102 5.93 -8.10 -13.15
CA PHE A 102 5.84 -9.54 -13.38
C PHE A 102 7.12 -10.23 -12.89
N PRO A 103 7.08 -11.55 -12.64
CA PRO A 103 8.29 -12.32 -12.34
C PRO A 103 9.38 -12.13 -13.40
N ILE A 104 10.61 -11.94 -12.92
CA ILE A 104 11.83 -11.77 -13.72
C ILE A 104 12.91 -12.67 -13.11
N ASP A 105 13.52 -13.53 -13.93
CA ASP A 105 14.54 -14.49 -13.46
C ASP A 105 15.77 -13.82 -12.83
N ASP A 106 16.11 -12.61 -13.28
CA ASP A 106 17.17 -11.79 -12.70
C ASP A 106 16.67 -11.04 -11.45
N ALA A 107 17.11 -11.49 -10.27
CA ALA A 107 16.72 -10.93 -8.98
C ALA A 107 17.10 -9.44 -8.81
N LYS A 108 18.22 -8.99 -9.40
CA LYS A 108 18.62 -7.59 -9.34
C LYS A 108 17.67 -6.74 -10.19
N LYS A 109 17.39 -7.18 -11.42
CA LYS A 109 16.45 -6.52 -12.31
C LYS A 109 15.03 -6.49 -11.74
N MET A 110 14.60 -7.58 -11.09
CA MET A 110 13.34 -7.62 -10.36
C MET A 110 13.29 -6.54 -9.26
N THR A 111 14.34 -6.46 -8.45
CA THR A 111 14.45 -5.46 -7.37
C THR A 111 14.45 -4.03 -7.91
N ASP A 112 15.23 -3.75 -8.96
CA ASP A 112 15.29 -2.43 -9.58
C ASP A 112 13.93 -2.03 -10.17
N THR A 113 13.22 -2.97 -10.81
CA THR A 113 11.87 -2.73 -11.35
C THR A 113 10.86 -2.44 -10.22
N LEU A 114 10.91 -3.19 -9.12
CA LEU A 114 10.08 -2.93 -7.94
C LEU A 114 10.36 -1.55 -7.34
N ASN A 115 11.63 -1.14 -7.27
CA ASN A 115 12.02 0.19 -6.77
C ASN A 115 11.38 1.29 -7.63
N GLU A 116 11.56 1.23 -8.95
CA GLU A 116 11.04 2.21 -9.89
C GLU A 116 9.51 2.32 -9.81
N ARG A 117 8.81 1.18 -9.81
CA ARG A 117 7.34 1.14 -9.73
C ARG A 117 6.80 1.60 -8.38
N THR A 118 7.51 1.33 -7.28
CA THR A 118 7.13 1.84 -5.95
C THR A 118 7.26 3.35 -5.87
N GLN A 119 8.34 3.90 -6.40
CA GLN A 119 8.52 5.35 -6.48
C GLN A 119 7.47 6.02 -7.37
N GLU A 120 7.18 5.41 -8.52
CA GLU A 120 6.12 5.87 -9.42
C GLU A 120 4.75 5.89 -8.73
N ALA A 121 4.39 4.80 -8.05
CA ALA A 121 3.13 4.70 -7.31
C ALA A 121 3.02 5.77 -6.22
N ALA A 122 4.04 5.91 -5.37
CA ALA A 122 4.02 6.88 -4.28
C ALA A 122 3.92 8.33 -4.80
N ARG A 123 4.69 8.68 -5.84
CA ARG A 123 4.59 10.00 -6.47
C ARG A 123 3.20 10.25 -7.02
N ASN A 124 2.66 9.33 -7.82
CA ASN A 124 1.34 9.49 -8.43
C ASN A 124 0.25 9.63 -7.35
N ILE A 125 0.33 8.87 -6.26
CA ILE A 125 -0.64 8.92 -5.17
C ILE A 125 -0.65 10.29 -4.46
N LEU A 126 0.54 10.84 -4.16
CA LEU A 126 0.64 12.09 -3.40
C LEU A 126 0.33 13.36 -4.22
N VAL A 127 0.31 13.27 -5.54
CA VAL A 127 0.09 14.42 -6.44
C VAL A 127 -1.18 14.34 -7.27
N ASN A 128 -1.95 13.25 -7.20
CA ASN A 128 -3.16 13.06 -8.01
C ASN A 128 -4.38 13.76 -7.38
N PRO A 129 -4.94 14.82 -8.01
CA PRO A 129 -6.10 15.54 -7.49
C PRO A 129 -7.35 14.69 -7.30
N ALA A 130 -7.49 13.58 -8.03
CA ALA A 130 -8.62 12.66 -7.89
C ALA A 130 -8.61 11.89 -6.56
N LEU A 131 -7.46 11.83 -5.88
CA LEU A 131 -7.31 11.15 -4.59
C LEU A 131 -7.52 12.10 -3.41
N LYS A 132 -7.58 13.41 -3.64
CA LYS A 132 -7.67 14.41 -2.58
C LYS A 132 -8.83 14.14 -1.62
N GLY A 133 -8.51 14.01 -0.33
CA GLY A 133 -9.51 13.78 0.72
C GLY A 133 -10.18 12.40 0.67
N LYS A 134 -9.64 11.46 -0.13
CA LYS A 134 -10.17 10.11 -0.26
C LYS A 134 -9.35 9.10 0.55
N THR A 135 -9.99 7.97 0.83
CA THR A 135 -9.30 6.77 1.33
C THR A 135 -8.91 5.88 0.15
N ILE A 136 -7.67 5.39 0.14
CA ILE A 136 -7.19 4.40 -0.83
C ILE A 136 -6.64 3.15 -0.15
N VAL A 137 -6.56 2.06 -0.90
CA VAL A 137 -5.96 0.79 -0.44
C VAL A 137 -4.75 0.44 -1.31
N MET A 138 -3.61 0.13 -0.68
CA MET A 138 -2.41 -0.34 -1.35
C MET A 138 -2.06 -1.74 -0.86
N VAL A 139 -2.15 -2.73 -1.76
CA VAL A 139 -1.64 -4.09 -1.54
C VAL A 139 -0.25 -4.17 -2.15
N TRP A 140 0.78 -4.47 -1.37
CA TRP A 140 2.17 -4.30 -1.80
C TRP A 140 3.10 -5.47 -1.45
N GLU A 141 4.34 -5.42 -1.95
CA GLU A 141 5.40 -6.33 -1.53
C GLU A 141 5.98 -5.88 -0.18
N HIS A 142 6.06 -6.79 0.80
CA HIS A 142 6.42 -6.45 2.19
C HIS A 142 7.76 -5.70 2.30
N LYS A 143 8.78 -6.10 1.53
CA LYS A 143 10.09 -5.42 1.50
C LYS A 143 10.00 -3.99 0.95
N HIS A 144 9.05 -3.70 0.06
CA HIS A 144 8.81 -2.37 -0.48
C HIS A 144 7.78 -1.58 0.33
N ILE A 145 7.11 -2.19 1.32
CA ILE A 145 6.38 -1.43 2.35
C ILE A 145 7.39 -0.83 3.33
N ALA A 146 8.21 -1.69 3.96
CA ALA A 146 9.26 -1.27 4.87
C ALA A 146 10.39 -2.32 4.92
N ASN A 147 11.63 -1.87 4.76
CA ASN A 147 12.80 -2.72 4.87
C ASN A 147 14.02 -1.89 5.28
N LYS A 148 14.66 -2.26 6.39
CA LYS A 148 15.79 -1.50 6.97
C LYS A 148 17.01 -1.42 6.05
N GLU A 149 17.27 -2.46 5.26
CA GLU A 149 18.44 -2.53 4.37
C GLU A 149 18.22 -1.65 3.13
N LEU A 150 17.02 -1.70 2.54
CA LEU A 150 16.62 -0.79 1.47
C LEU A 150 16.61 0.66 1.96
N ASP A 151 16.03 0.93 3.13
CA ASP A 151 15.99 2.27 3.71
C ASP A 151 17.41 2.84 3.95
N ALA A 152 18.35 1.99 4.39
CA ALA A 152 19.74 2.38 4.59
C ALA A 152 20.47 2.67 3.27
N LYS A 153 20.22 1.83 2.24
CA LYS A 153 20.86 1.91 0.92
C LYS A 153 20.32 3.07 0.07
N TYR A 154 19.02 3.34 0.15
CA TYR A 154 18.30 4.29 -0.68
C TYR A 154 17.67 5.37 0.19
N GLN A 155 18.31 6.54 0.25
CA GLN A 155 17.90 7.63 1.13
C GLN A 155 17.39 8.84 0.34
N ARG A 156 16.57 9.66 1.01
CA ARG A 156 16.07 10.95 0.50
C ARG A 156 15.40 10.79 -0.87
N GLU A 157 15.89 11.50 -1.89
CA GLU A 157 15.34 11.50 -3.24
C GLU A 157 15.42 10.13 -3.92
N ALA A 158 16.30 9.24 -3.43
CA ALA A 158 16.45 7.88 -3.94
C ALA A 158 15.58 6.84 -3.20
N ALA A 159 14.81 7.22 -2.18
CA ALA A 159 14.00 6.30 -1.37
C ALA A 159 13.14 5.34 -2.21
N VAL A 160 13.00 4.09 -1.75
CA VAL A 160 12.31 3.03 -2.51
C VAL A 160 11.22 2.28 -1.74
N THR A 161 11.08 2.52 -0.44
CA THR A 161 10.04 1.90 0.39
C THR A 161 8.88 2.87 0.61
N LEU A 162 7.64 2.37 0.69
CA LEU A 162 6.47 3.19 0.99
C LEU A 162 6.63 3.93 2.33
N ARG A 163 7.30 3.30 3.30
CA ARG A 163 7.65 3.92 4.58
C ARG A 163 8.42 5.23 4.42
N GLN A 164 9.48 5.25 3.61
CA GLN A 164 10.25 6.48 3.36
C GLN A 164 9.50 7.43 2.41
N LEU A 165 8.90 6.89 1.35
CA LEU A 165 8.24 7.68 0.30
C LEU A 165 7.00 8.43 0.79
N PHE A 166 6.31 7.90 1.81
CA PHE A 166 5.20 8.58 2.49
C PHE A 166 5.62 9.30 3.78
N HIS A 167 6.93 9.47 4.02
CA HIS A 167 7.46 10.21 5.17
C HIS A 167 6.96 9.67 6.52
N LEU A 168 6.78 8.35 6.65
CA LEU A 168 6.22 7.75 7.86
C LEU A 168 7.20 7.76 9.04
N ASP A 169 8.48 8.02 8.79
CA ASP A 169 9.53 8.02 9.81
C ASP A 169 9.43 9.13 10.85
N ILE A 170 8.63 10.17 10.56
CA ILE A 170 8.33 11.25 11.52
C ILE A 170 7.32 10.82 12.58
N LEU A 171 6.56 9.76 12.32
CA LEU A 171 5.48 9.31 13.19
C LEU A 171 5.97 8.27 14.21
N PRO A 172 5.51 8.35 15.47
CA PRO A 172 5.88 7.36 16.47
C PRO A 172 5.27 5.99 16.15
N GLY A 173 5.99 4.92 16.50
CA GLY A 173 5.47 3.55 16.42
C GLY A 173 5.45 2.92 15.03
N VAL A 174 5.93 3.61 13.98
CA VAL A 174 6.08 3.02 12.64
C VAL A 174 7.26 2.03 12.62
N PRO A 175 7.03 0.73 12.35
CA PRO A 175 8.12 -0.24 12.26
C PRO A 175 9.12 0.10 11.15
N ARG A 176 10.39 -0.29 11.34
CA ARG A 176 11.47 -0.09 10.34
C ARG A 176 11.50 -1.14 9.24
N GLU A 177 10.83 -2.27 9.47
CA GLU A 177 10.73 -3.37 8.52
C GLU A 177 9.37 -4.06 8.65
N TRP A 178 8.92 -4.66 7.56
CA TRP A 178 7.77 -5.56 7.55
C TRP A 178 8.29 -7.01 7.61
N PRO A 179 8.05 -7.77 8.69
CA PRO A 179 8.59 -9.12 8.83
C PRO A 179 8.02 -10.11 7.81
N ASP A 180 8.86 -11.03 7.32
CA ASP A 180 8.56 -11.95 6.22
C ASP A 180 7.30 -12.83 6.48
N GLU A 181 7.03 -13.24 7.71
CA GLU A 181 5.90 -14.11 8.08
C GLU A 181 4.67 -13.35 8.61
N THR A 182 4.68 -12.02 8.59
CA THR A 182 3.56 -11.22 9.12
C THR A 182 2.63 -10.79 8.01
N TYR A 183 1.49 -11.48 7.80
CA TYR A 183 0.54 -11.24 6.69
C TYR A 183 -0.73 -10.48 7.08
N ASP A 184 -1.01 -10.39 8.36
CA ASP A 184 -2.32 -10.09 8.93
C ASP A 184 -2.38 -8.69 9.58
N TYR A 185 -1.75 -7.70 8.95
CA TYR A 185 -1.76 -6.32 9.46
C TYR A 185 -2.08 -5.31 8.38
N PHE A 186 -2.82 -4.27 8.78
CA PHE A 186 -2.92 -3.01 8.05
C PHE A 186 -2.01 -1.97 8.69
N TRP A 187 -1.34 -1.19 7.85
CA TRP A 187 -0.79 0.10 8.21
C TRP A 187 -1.75 1.17 7.68
N ILE A 188 -2.42 1.88 8.58
CA ILE A 188 -3.34 2.96 8.25
C ILE A 188 -2.63 4.28 8.50
N VAL A 189 -2.49 5.08 7.45
CA VAL A 189 -1.82 6.38 7.49
C VAL A 189 -2.84 7.46 7.17
N ASP A 190 -2.99 8.44 8.07
CA ASP A 190 -3.87 9.58 7.87
C ASP A 190 -3.07 10.84 7.52
N PHE A 191 -3.56 11.60 6.55
CA PHE A 191 -2.99 12.87 6.10
C PHE A 191 -3.96 14.02 6.39
N PRO A 192 -3.47 15.16 6.90
CA PRO A 192 -4.27 16.38 6.98
C PRO A 192 -4.70 16.87 5.61
N ASP A 193 -5.77 17.66 5.59
CA ASP A 193 -6.21 18.34 4.38
C ASP A 193 -5.07 19.19 3.77
N ASN A 194 -4.85 19.04 2.46
CA ASN A 194 -3.81 19.73 1.72
C ASN A 194 -2.39 19.51 2.28
N SER A 195 -2.08 18.31 2.80
CA SER A 195 -0.74 17.96 3.27
C SER A 195 -0.30 16.62 2.71
N ASN A 196 0.93 16.55 2.19
CA ASN A 196 1.60 15.28 1.86
C ASN A 196 2.44 14.75 3.04
N VAL A 197 2.39 15.44 4.18
CA VAL A 197 3.03 15.02 5.43
C VAL A 197 1.99 14.27 6.26
N PRO A 198 2.25 13.00 6.65
CA PRO A 198 1.29 12.21 7.40
C PRO A 198 1.16 12.74 8.83
N SER A 199 -0.03 12.62 9.39
CA SER A 199 -0.35 13.11 10.75
C SER A 199 -0.54 11.99 11.77
N LYS A 200 -0.90 10.79 11.31
CA LYS A 200 -1.16 9.65 12.19
C LYS A 200 -0.84 8.34 11.50
N PHE A 201 -0.31 7.42 12.29
CA PHE A 201 -0.09 6.04 11.91
C PHE A 201 -0.83 5.15 12.90
N THR A 202 -1.53 4.14 12.38
CA THR A 202 -2.15 3.07 13.18
C THR A 202 -1.83 1.73 12.55
N MET A 203 -1.28 0.82 13.34
CA MET A 203 -1.10 -0.57 12.96
C MET A 203 -2.29 -1.39 13.49
N VAL A 204 -3.02 -2.07 12.61
CA VAL A 204 -4.24 -2.80 12.95
C VAL A 204 -4.08 -4.27 12.56
N LYS A 205 -4.22 -5.17 13.53
CA LYS A 205 -4.24 -6.62 13.27
C LYS A 205 -5.54 -7.02 12.58
N GLN A 206 -5.44 -7.91 11.61
CA GLN A 206 -6.55 -8.49 10.86
C GLN A 206 -7.02 -9.74 11.60
N GLU A 207 -8.30 -9.80 11.94
CA GLU A 207 -8.90 -10.90 12.65
C GLU A 207 -10.11 -11.44 11.89
N PHE A 208 -9.94 -12.64 11.34
CA PHE A 208 -10.94 -13.28 10.47
C PHE A 208 -11.87 -14.25 11.20
N GLY A 209 -11.66 -14.45 12.50
CA GLY A 209 -12.50 -15.30 13.35
C GLY A 209 -12.54 -16.76 12.90
N LYS A 210 -13.57 -17.49 13.33
CA LYS A 210 -13.72 -18.93 13.07
C LYS A 210 -14.06 -19.29 11.62
N SER A 211 -14.40 -18.31 10.78
CA SER A 211 -14.78 -18.53 9.38
C SER A 211 -13.59 -18.86 8.48
N PHE A 212 -12.37 -18.52 8.92
CA PHE A 212 -11.13 -18.75 8.17
C PHE A 212 -10.06 -19.40 9.07
N PRO A 213 -10.30 -20.63 9.58
CA PRO A 213 -9.47 -21.24 10.61
C PRO A 213 -8.06 -21.63 10.13
N GLN A 214 -7.84 -21.66 8.82
CA GLN A 214 -6.55 -22.01 8.20
C GLN A 214 -5.71 -20.78 7.82
N VAL A 215 -6.25 -19.57 7.98
CA VAL A 215 -5.51 -18.33 7.68
C VAL A 215 -4.73 -17.93 8.93
N PRO A 216 -3.39 -17.81 8.86
CA PRO A 216 -2.58 -17.40 10.00
C PRO A 216 -3.00 -16.04 10.59
N ALA A 217 -2.96 -15.97 11.92
CA ALA A 217 -3.28 -14.80 12.73
C ALA A 217 -2.21 -14.57 13.81
N ASN A 218 -0.94 -14.65 13.42
CA ASN A 218 0.23 -14.49 14.27
C ASN A 218 0.43 -13.04 14.72
N ASP A 219 1.04 -12.84 15.88
CA ASP A 219 1.41 -11.48 16.29
C ASP A 219 2.56 -10.95 15.42
N TRP A 220 2.66 -9.62 15.30
CA TRP A 220 3.68 -8.95 14.51
C TRP A 220 5.09 -9.49 14.78
N GLY A 221 5.74 -10.00 13.74
CA GLY A 221 7.08 -10.59 13.81
C GLY A 221 7.16 -11.98 14.46
N LYS A 222 6.03 -12.64 14.71
CA LYS A 222 5.99 -14.06 15.08
C LYS A 222 5.79 -14.95 13.84
N PRO A 223 6.19 -16.23 13.88
CA PRO A 223 5.98 -17.16 12.78
C PRO A 223 4.50 -17.34 12.44
N ASP A 224 4.19 -17.58 11.17
CA ASP A 224 2.81 -17.83 10.70
C ASP A 224 2.36 -19.29 10.94
N GLY A 225 3.32 -20.18 11.23
CA GLY A 225 3.06 -21.59 11.53
C GLY A 225 2.72 -22.43 10.30
N LEU A 226 2.91 -21.90 9.09
CA LEU A 226 2.74 -22.65 7.86
C LEU A 226 3.91 -23.61 7.64
N ASP A 227 3.61 -24.76 7.06
CA ASP A 227 4.62 -25.73 6.63
C ASP A 227 4.50 -26.03 5.13
N ALA A 228 5.47 -26.74 4.57
CA ALA A 228 5.48 -27.09 3.15
C ALA A 228 4.25 -27.91 2.69
N LYS A 229 3.52 -28.57 3.60
CA LYS A 229 2.33 -29.35 3.26
C LYS A 229 1.13 -28.48 2.91
N THR A 230 1.17 -27.20 3.30
CA THR A 230 0.13 -26.22 2.98
C THR A 230 0.11 -25.83 1.50
N GLY A 231 1.18 -26.17 0.75
CA GLY A 231 1.35 -25.75 -0.64
C GLY A 231 1.67 -24.27 -0.80
N CYS A 232 1.96 -23.58 0.31
CA CYS A 232 2.48 -22.22 0.30
C CYS A 232 4.01 -22.25 0.34
N MET A 233 4.63 -21.25 -0.28
CA MET A 233 6.05 -20.97 -0.10
C MET A 233 6.26 -20.57 1.36
N VAL A 234 6.96 -21.42 2.08
CA VAL A 234 7.44 -21.16 3.44
C VAL A 234 8.89 -20.73 3.39
N LYS A 235 9.32 -19.95 4.38
CA LYS A 235 10.74 -19.64 4.56
C LYS A 235 11.36 -20.82 5.30
N ASP A 236 12.42 -21.40 4.74
CA ASP A 236 13.25 -22.40 5.42
C ASP A 236 13.96 -21.81 6.65
#